data_AF-A0A966RA81-F1
#
_entry.id   AF-A0A966RA81-F1
#
_cell.length_a   1.000
_cell.length_b   1.000
_cell.length_c   1.000
_cell.angle_alpha   90.00
_cell.angle_beta   90.00
_cell.angle_gamma   90.00
#
_symmetry.space_group_name_H-M   'P 1'
#
loop_
_entity.id
_entity.type
_entity.pdbx_description
1 polymer ?
#
loop_
_entity_poly.entity_id
_entity_poly.type
_entity_poly.pdbx_seq_one_letter_code
_entity_poly.pdbx_strand_id
1 'polypeptide(L)'
;MEKIPYPKQVDHSRYEGEAYAHETKYGLPSEVRYCVRCVISNQRPNSAVEYNHVKESKKRTINLDDEGVCDACRFAEQKQSGIDWAERERQLVELCNQHRSKDGKYDCIVPGSGGKDSFYASHILRTKYGMHPLTVTWAPHVYTEWGWKNFQSWIHAGHDNLLSTPNGRVHRLLTRLAVDNLFHPFQSFMLGQKSLAPKMALLHRIPLVFFGENEAEYGNPIG
;
A
#
# COMPACT_ATOMS: atom_id res chain seq x y z
N MET A 1 32.62 2.77 -16.66
CA MET A 1 32.20 1.70 -15.74
C MET A 1 32.30 2.15 -14.28
N GLU A 2 32.04 3.44 -14.00
CA GLU A 2 32.17 4.07 -12.66
C GLU A 2 30.81 4.48 -12.06
N LYS A 3 29.70 3.93 -12.55
CA LYS A 3 28.36 4.40 -12.13
C LYS A 3 27.93 3.89 -10.75
N ILE A 4 28.63 2.89 -10.19
CA ILE A 4 28.26 2.27 -8.91
C ILE A 4 29.56 2.00 -8.12
N PRO A 5 29.97 2.92 -7.22
CA PRO A 5 31.15 2.72 -6.39
C PRO A 5 30.90 1.61 -5.36
N TYR A 6 31.95 0.85 -5.01
CA TYR A 6 31.89 -0.08 -3.89
C TYR A 6 31.72 0.71 -2.57
N PRO A 7 30.97 0.21 -1.58
CA PRO A 7 30.81 0.91 -0.30
C PRO A 7 32.18 1.20 0.34
N LYS A 8 32.33 2.42 0.87
CA LYS A 8 33.52 2.76 1.68
C LYS A 8 33.48 1.98 3.00
N GLN A 9 34.64 1.86 3.65
CA GLN A 9 34.72 1.31 5.00
C GLN A 9 33.76 2.06 5.94
N VAL A 10 33.00 1.32 6.74
CA VAL A 10 32.03 1.89 7.68
C VAL A 10 32.77 2.61 8.80
N ASP A 11 32.38 3.84 9.10
CA ASP A 11 32.88 4.59 10.24
C ASP A 11 32.16 4.15 11.51
N HIS A 12 32.89 3.50 12.41
CA HIS A 12 32.38 2.98 13.67
C HIS A 12 32.50 3.95 14.85
N SER A 13 33.20 5.07 14.69
CA SER A 13 33.49 6.02 15.77
C SER A 13 32.23 6.53 16.48
N ARG A 14 31.11 6.63 15.76
CA ARG A 14 29.79 7.06 16.29
C ARG A 14 29.13 6.04 17.22
N TYR A 15 29.68 4.83 17.33
CA TYR A 15 29.17 3.73 18.16
C TYR A 15 30.13 3.36 19.30
N GLU A 16 31.23 4.10 19.48
CA GLU A 16 32.25 3.83 20.49
C GLU A 16 31.99 4.61 21.79
N GLY A 17 32.18 3.95 22.93
CA GLY A 17 32.09 4.55 24.28
C GLY A 17 30.68 4.75 24.83
N GLU A 18 30.58 5.43 25.97
CA GLU A 18 29.30 5.76 26.64
C GLU A 18 28.63 7.01 26.03
N ALA A 19 29.31 7.71 25.13
CA ALA A 19 28.82 8.89 24.44
C ALA A 19 27.95 8.53 23.22
N TYR A 20 27.02 7.58 23.40
CA TYR A 20 25.94 7.43 22.43
C TYR A 20 25.05 8.67 22.57
N ALA A 21 25.39 9.73 21.82
CA ALA A 21 24.49 10.84 21.65
C ALA A 21 23.17 10.22 21.17
N HIS A 22 22.10 10.35 21.96
CA HIS A 22 20.75 9.88 21.64
C HIS A 22 20.16 10.68 20.45
N GLU A 23 20.95 10.85 19.39
CA GLU A 23 20.65 11.58 18.18
C GLU A 23 19.61 10.79 17.41
N THR A 24 18.40 11.33 17.35
CA THR A 24 17.34 10.74 16.57
C THR A 24 17.55 11.02 15.10
N LYS A 25 17.43 9.98 14.28
CA LYS A 25 17.50 10.11 12.82
C LYS A 25 16.11 10.27 12.23
N TYR A 26 16.04 10.88 11.06
CA TYR A 26 14.84 10.91 10.21
C TYR A 26 13.57 11.49 10.85
N GLY A 27 13.68 12.26 11.93
CA GLY A 27 12.53 12.85 12.64
C GLY A 27 11.86 11.91 13.65
N LEU A 28 12.50 10.79 13.98
CA LEU A 28 11.99 9.84 14.96
C LEU A 28 11.96 10.44 16.38
N PRO A 29 10.99 10.04 17.23
CA PRO A 29 10.97 10.41 18.64
C PRO A 29 12.22 9.93 19.38
N SER A 30 12.73 10.68 20.36
CA SER A 30 13.86 10.26 21.20
C SER A 30 13.44 9.28 22.29
N GLU A 31 12.23 9.48 22.82
CA GLU A 31 11.63 8.58 23.78
C GLU A 31 10.82 7.50 23.07
N VAL A 32 11.17 6.24 23.31
CA VAL A 32 10.44 5.09 22.78
C VAL A 32 9.29 4.75 23.71
N ARG A 33 8.07 4.84 23.19
CA ARG A 33 6.83 4.47 23.88
C ARG A 33 6.10 3.40 23.10
N TYR A 34 5.25 2.66 23.81
CA TYR A 34 4.44 1.58 23.23
C TYR A 34 2.97 1.82 23.51
N CYS A 35 2.13 1.48 22.54
CA CYS A 35 0.69 1.49 22.74
C CYS A 35 0.31 0.50 23.83
N VAL A 36 -0.47 0.96 24.83
CA VAL A 36 -0.89 0.14 25.96
C VAL A 36 -1.83 -1.01 25.58
N ARG A 37 -2.38 -1.00 24.36
CA ARG A 37 -3.32 -2.03 23.86
C ARG A 37 -2.70 -3.04 22.92
N CYS A 38 -1.90 -2.58 21.96
CA CYS A 38 -1.38 -3.43 20.87
C CYS A 38 0.15 -3.47 20.81
N VAL A 39 0.84 -2.84 21.76
CA VAL A 39 2.31 -2.79 21.87
C VAL A 39 3.03 -2.23 20.63
N ILE A 40 2.33 -1.54 19.72
CA ILE A 40 2.98 -0.83 18.61
C ILE A 40 3.84 0.31 19.15
N SER A 41 5.06 0.44 18.61
CA SER A 41 5.98 1.51 19.01
C SER A 41 5.62 2.85 18.35
N ASN A 42 5.75 3.95 19.08
CA ASN A 42 5.70 5.32 18.54
C ASN A 42 6.83 5.63 17.53
N GLN A 43 7.77 4.70 17.32
CA GLN A 43 8.81 4.78 16.29
C GLN A 43 8.30 4.34 14.90
N ARG A 44 7.12 3.71 14.81
CA ARG A 44 6.56 3.23 13.54
C ARG A 44 6.28 4.42 12.61
N PRO A 45 6.93 4.52 11.43
CA PRO A 45 6.71 5.63 10.51
C PRO A 45 5.33 5.53 9.87
N ASN A 46 4.70 6.69 9.67
CA ASN A 46 3.47 6.81 8.90
C ASN A 46 3.78 6.82 7.39
N SER A 47 2.77 6.48 6.59
CA SER A 47 2.81 6.62 5.14
C SER A 47 3.15 8.05 4.76
N ALA A 48 3.92 8.21 3.69
CA ALA A 48 4.21 9.51 3.09
C ALA A 48 3.90 9.44 1.60
N VAL A 49 3.43 10.54 1.04
CA VAL A 49 3.25 10.65 -0.42
C VAL A 49 4.60 10.51 -1.09
N GLU A 50 4.83 9.38 -1.77
CA GLU A 50 6.16 8.97 -2.22
C GLU A 50 6.78 9.96 -3.20
N TYR A 51 5.95 10.60 -4.03
CA TYR A 51 6.39 11.59 -5.01
C TYR A 51 6.81 12.93 -4.39
N ASN A 52 6.39 13.21 -3.15
CA ASN A 52 6.72 14.44 -2.43
C ASN A 52 7.85 14.23 -1.41
N HIS A 53 8.29 13.00 -1.20
CA HIS A 53 9.30 12.66 -0.22
C HIS A 53 10.71 12.96 -0.75
N VAL A 54 11.48 13.74 -0.01
CA VAL A 54 12.88 14.08 -0.30
C VAL A 54 13.80 13.63 0.83
N LYS A 55 15.12 13.71 0.63
CA LYS A 55 16.12 13.26 1.60
C LYS A 55 16.02 14.02 2.93
N GLU A 56 15.62 15.28 2.88
CA GLU A 56 15.48 16.19 4.02
C GLU A 56 14.13 16.02 4.74
N SER A 57 13.19 15.24 4.16
CA SER A 57 11.88 15.00 4.76
C SER A 57 12.02 14.33 6.12
N LYS A 58 11.34 14.88 7.13
CA LYS A 58 11.20 14.27 8.44
C LYS A 58 9.99 13.32 8.42
N LYS A 59 10.18 12.12 8.96
CA LYS A 59 9.11 11.12 9.08
C LYS A 59 8.23 11.47 10.26
N ARG A 60 6.93 11.58 10.00
CA ARG A 60 5.93 11.49 11.06
C ARG A 60 5.79 10.03 11.45
N THR A 61 5.63 9.78 12.73
CA THR A 61 5.38 8.44 13.25
C THR A 61 3.94 8.34 13.75
N ILE A 62 3.51 7.11 14.04
CA ILE A 62 2.20 6.85 14.62
C ILE A 62 2.03 7.65 15.92
N ASN A 63 0.90 8.33 16.06
CA ASN A 63 0.61 9.08 17.26
C ASN A 63 0.08 8.14 18.36
N LEU A 64 0.53 8.39 19.59
CA LEU A 64 -0.05 7.83 20.81
C LEU A 64 -0.68 8.99 21.56
N ASP A 65 -1.95 8.85 21.91
CA ASP A 65 -2.65 9.88 22.70
C ASP A 65 -2.20 9.90 24.16
N ASP A 66 -2.81 10.79 24.96
CA ASP A 66 -2.49 10.97 26.38
C ASP A 66 -2.80 9.73 27.24
N GLU A 67 -3.64 8.81 26.75
CA GLU A 67 -3.92 7.52 27.38
C GLU A 67 -2.91 6.44 26.94
N GLY A 68 -1.96 6.78 26.07
CA GLY A 68 -0.98 5.85 25.50
C GLY A 68 -1.59 4.90 24.46
N VAL A 69 -2.71 5.25 23.83
CA VAL A 69 -3.38 4.44 22.81
C VAL A 69 -3.02 4.98 21.42
N CYS A 70 -2.70 4.09 20.48
CA CYS A 70 -2.33 4.50 19.11
C CYS A 70 -3.55 4.82 18.23
N ASP A 71 -3.34 5.63 17.19
CA ASP A 71 -4.37 6.00 16.22
C ASP A 71 -5.08 4.78 15.60
N ALA A 72 -4.35 3.70 15.32
CA ALA A 72 -4.93 2.47 14.76
C ALA A 72 -5.93 1.81 15.74
N CYS A 73 -5.60 1.77 17.03
CA CYS A 73 -6.51 1.25 18.05
C CYS A 73 -7.73 2.15 18.22
N ARG A 74 -7.55 3.49 18.16
CA ARG A 74 -8.68 4.44 18.18
C ARG A 74 -9.59 4.28 16.97
N PHE A 75 -9.03 4.10 15.79
CA PHE A 75 -9.82 3.84 14.60
C PHE A 75 -10.57 2.50 14.70
N ALA A 76 -9.95 1.46 15.28
CA ALA A 76 -10.63 0.19 15.52
C ALA A 76 -11.85 0.34 16.46
N GLU A 77 -11.76 1.18 17.50
CA GLU A 77 -12.91 1.53 18.36
C GLU A 77 -13.98 2.29 17.57
N GLN A 78 -13.58 3.30 16.81
CA GLN A 78 -14.50 4.09 15.99
C GLN A 78 -15.26 3.21 15.00
N LYS A 79 -14.62 2.20 14.41
CA LYS A 79 -15.30 1.23 13.53
C LYS A 79 -16.38 0.43 14.24
N GLN A 80 -16.22 0.16 15.54
CA GLN A 80 -17.17 -0.63 16.32
C GLN A 80 -18.35 0.21 16.82
N SER A 81 -18.13 1.47 17.20
CA SER A 81 -19.14 2.27 17.90
C SER A 81 -19.55 3.57 17.19
N GLY A 82 -18.76 4.06 16.23
CA GLY A 82 -18.93 5.38 15.61
C GLY A 82 -19.27 5.37 14.12
N ILE A 83 -19.22 4.22 13.43
CA ILE A 83 -19.55 4.12 12.00
C ILE A 83 -20.96 3.54 11.84
N ASP A 84 -21.85 4.33 11.24
CA ASP A 84 -23.11 3.81 10.70
C ASP A 84 -22.83 3.00 9.42
N TRP A 85 -22.69 1.69 9.57
CA TRP A 85 -22.43 0.77 8.46
C TRP A 85 -23.59 0.72 7.45
N ALA A 86 -24.83 0.98 7.88
CA ALA A 86 -25.97 1.02 6.97
C ALA A 86 -25.92 2.29 6.09
N GLU A 87 -25.48 3.42 6.63
CA GLU A 87 -25.23 4.63 5.84
C GLU A 87 -24.03 4.45 4.90
N ARG A 88 -22.93 3.86 5.36
CA ARG A 88 -21.76 3.57 4.50
C ARG A 88 -22.12 2.64 3.34
N GLU A 89 -22.96 1.65 3.60
CA GLU A 89 -23.52 0.77 2.57
C GLU A 89 -24.35 1.57 1.55
N ARG A 90 -25.26 2.46 2.00
CA ARG A 90 -26.06 3.32 1.10
C ARG A 90 -25.17 4.18 0.21
N GLN A 91 -24.15 4.81 0.78
CA GLN A 91 -23.18 5.62 0.03
C GLN A 91 -22.43 4.81 -1.02
N LEU A 92 -22.01 3.58 -0.68
CA LEU A 92 -21.34 2.68 -1.62
C LEU A 92 -22.29 2.24 -2.75
N VAL A 93 -23.55 1.91 -2.44
CA VAL A 93 -24.56 1.55 -3.43
C VAL A 93 -24.80 2.71 -4.39
N GLU A 94 -24.91 3.94 -3.88
CA GLU A 94 -25.10 5.14 -4.69
C GLU A 94 -23.89 5.37 -5.63
N LEU A 95 -22.67 5.26 -5.11
CA LEU A 95 -21.46 5.33 -5.94
C LEU A 95 -21.44 4.26 -7.03
N CYS A 96 -21.77 3.01 -6.69
CA CYS A 96 -21.87 1.92 -7.65
C CYS A 96 -22.92 2.25 -8.74
N ASN A 97 -24.10 2.75 -8.37
CA ASN A 97 -25.17 3.07 -9.32
C ASN A 97 -24.78 4.16 -10.34
N GLN A 98 -23.92 5.10 -9.96
CA GLN A 98 -23.42 6.15 -10.85
C GLN A 98 -22.53 5.60 -11.96
N HIS A 99 -21.86 4.46 -11.72
CA HIS A 99 -20.87 3.90 -12.64
C HIS A 99 -21.29 2.59 -13.30
N ARG A 100 -22.25 1.87 -12.70
CA ARG A 100 -22.63 0.51 -13.11
C ARG A 100 -22.97 0.42 -14.59
N SER A 101 -22.37 -0.55 -15.25
CA SER A 101 -22.63 -0.82 -16.65
C SER A 101 -24.03 -1.40 -16.87
N LYS A 102 -24.65 -1.04 -18.00
CA LYS A 102 -25.96 -1.57 -18.46
C LYS A 102 -25.84 -2.53 -19.64
N ASP A 103 -24.66 -2.61 -20.24
CA ASP A 103 -24.39 -3.38 -21.46
C ASP A 103 -23.30 -4.44 -21.27
N GLY A 104 -22.90 -4.69 -20.02
CA GLY A 104 -21.89 -5.69 -19.67
C GLY A 104 -20.46 -5.24 -19.95
N LYS A 105 -20.19 -3.98 -20.29
CA LYS A 105 -18.82 -3.43 -20.22
C LYS A 105 -18.30 -3.39 -18.79
N TYR A 106 -16.97 -3.35 -18.62
CA TYR A 106 -16.37 -3.10 -17.31
C TYR A 106 -16.72 -1.71 -16.80
N ASP A 107 -17.08 -1.60 -15.52
CA ASP A 107 -17.54 -0.35 -14.89
C ASP A 107 -16.69 0.09 -13.69
N CYS A 108 -15.79 -0.78 -13.24
CA CYS A 108 -14.82 -0.46 -12.20
C CYS A 108 -13.52 -1.23 -12.40
N ILE A 109 -12.43 -0.68 -11.85
CA ILE A 109 -11.13 -1.34 -11.80
C ILE A 109 -10.83 -1.79 -10.38
N VAL A 110 -10.32 -3.02 -10.26
CA VAL A 110 -9.82 -3.56 -9.00
C VAL A 110 -8.35 -3.96 -9.18
N PRO A 111 -7.38 -3.14 -8.75
CA PRO A 111 -6.00 -3.58 -8.65
C PRO A 111 -5.86 -4.69 -7.61
N GLY A 112 -5.11 -5.73 -7.94
CA GLY A 112 -4.94 -6.86 -7.05
C GLY A 112 -3.82 -7.80 -7.45
N SER A 113 -3.40 -8.62 -6.49
CA SER A 113 -2.39 -9.67 -6.68
C SER A 113 -2.99 -11.09 -6.70
N GLY A 114 -4.31 -11.21 -6.52
CA GLY A 114 -4.97 -12.49 -6.19
C GLY A 114 -4.91 -12.83 -4.70
N GLY A 115 -4.49 -11.87 -3.85
CA GLY A 115 -4.59 -11.99 -2.40
C GLY A 115 -6.04 -11.86 -1.90
N LYS A 116 -6.24 -12.15 -0.61
CA LYS A 116 -7.57 -12.18 0.05
C LYS A 116 -8.39 -10.92 -0.21
N ASP A 117 -7.78 -9.74 -0.11
CA ASP A 117 -8.48 -8.45 -0.14
C ASP A 117 -8.96 -8.12 -1.54
N SER A 118 -8.08 -8.24 -2.55
CA SER A 118 -8.47 -8.02 -3.94
C SER A 118 -9.51 -9.03 -4.41
N PHE A 119 -9.38 -10.29 -3.99
CA PHE A 119 -10.34 -11.34 -4.31
C PHE A 119 -11.71 -10.99 -3.71
N TYR A 120 -11.75 -10.70 -2.42
CA TYR A 120 -12.98 -10.36 -1.70
C TYR A 120 -13.64 -9.11 -2.29
N ALA A 121 -12.87 -8.04 -2.52
CA ALA A 121 -13.37 -6.80 -3.10
C ALA A 121 -14.00 -7.04 -4.48
N SER A 122 -13.28 -7.70 -5.41
CA SER A 122 -13.83 -7.97 -6.74
C SER A 122 -15.04 -8.91 -6.68
N HIS A 123 -15.02 -9.89 -5.78
CA HIS A 123 -16.13 -10.83 -5.60
C HIS A 123 -17.38 -10.10 -5.13
N ILE A 124 -17.30 -9.31 -4.06
CA ILE A 124 -18.42 -8.56 -3.49
C ILE A 124 -18.96 -7.52 -4.48
N LEU A 125 -18.09 -6.80 -5.19
CA LEU A 125 -18.49 -5.87 -6.26
C LEU A 125 -19.33 -6.59 -7.31
N ARG A 126 -18.91 -7.78 -7.74
CA ARG A 126 -19.63 -8.58 -8.73
C ARG A 126 -20.93 -9.18 -8.20
N THR A 127 -20.89 -9.84 -7.04
CA THR A 127 -22.00 -10.69 -6.58
C THR A 127 -23.05 -9.95 -5.76
N LYS A 128 -22.63 -8.99 -4.93
CA LYS A 128 -23.54 -8.20 -4.09
C LYS A 128 -23.97 -6.90 -4.77
N TYR A 129 -23.02 -6.19 -5.37
CA TYR A 129 -23.30 -4.88 -5.97
C TYR A 129 -23.59 -4.94 -7.47
N GLY A 130 -23.48 -6.09 -8.12
CA GLY A 130 -23.80 -6.25 -9.55
C GLY A 130 -22.93 -5.40 -10.47
N MET A 131 -21.72 -5.05 -10.03
CA MET A 131 -20.70 -4.36 -10.84
C MET A 131 -19.98 -5.36 -11.74
N HIS A 132 -19.32 -4.86 -12.79
CA HIS A 132 -18.47 -5.63 -13.67
C HIS A 132 -17.00 -5.20 -13.56
N PRO A 133 -16.25 -5.74 -12.59
CA PRO A 133 -14.88 -5.32 -12.34
C PRO A 133 -13.89 -5.85 -13.39
N LEU A 134 -13.06 -4.96 -13.93
CA LEU A 134 -11.81 -5.32 -14.60
C LEU A 134 -10.70 -5.39 -13.57
N THR A 135 -10.15 -6.60 -13.35
CA THR A 135 -9.03 -6.74 -12.41
C THR A 135 -7.71 -6.43 -13.11
N VAL A 136 -6.78 -5.81 -12.40
CA VAL A 136 -5.47 -5.43 -12.96
C VAL A 136 -4.34 -5.80 -12.01
N THR A 137 -3.26 -6.35 -12.55
CA THR A 137 -2.15 -6.87 -11.74
C THR A 137 -0.82 -6.39 -12.29
N TRP A 138 0.00 -5.80 -11.41
CA TRP A 138 1.41 -5.55 -11.69
C TRP A 138 2.21 -6.77 -11.20
N ALA A 139 2.92 -7.43 -12.10
CA ALA A 139 3.62 -8.67 -11.76
C ALA A 139 4.72 -8.42 -10.70
N PRO A 140 4.86 -9.30 -9.68
CA PRO A 140 5.98 -9.25 -8.76
C PRO A 140 7.30 -9.54 -9.49
N HIS A 141 8.42 -9.23 -8.83
CA HIS A 141 9.76 -9.59 -9.33
C HIS A 141 9.87 -11.09 -9.62
N VAL A 142 9.34 -11.89 -8.71
CA VAL A 142 9.30 -13.35 -8.76
C VAL A 142 7.99 -13.77 -8.10
N TYR A 143 7.27 -14.69 -8.72
CA TYR A 143 6.11 -15.31 -8.08
C TYR A 143 6.57 -16.40 -7.11
N THR A 144 5.92 -16.45 -5.95
CA THR A 144 5.92 -17.68 -5.15
C THR A 144 4.91 -18.66 -5.76
N GLU A 145 5.11 -19.96 -5.52
CA GLU A 145 4.18 -20.99 -6.01
C GLU A 145 2.75 -20.74 -5.51
N TRP A 146 2.59 -20.41 -4.23
CA TRP A 146 1.29 -20.10 -3.62
C TRP A 146 0.68 -18.80 -4.17
N GLY A 147 1.49 -17.76 -4.37
CA GLY A 147 1.02 -16.52 -4.97
C GLY A 147 0.50 -16.72 -6.38
N TRP A 148 1.20 -17.54 -7.19
CA TRP A 148 0.75 -17.90 -8.52
C TRP A 148 -0.53 -18.74 -8.51
N LYS A 149 -0.61 -19.75 -7.64
CA LYS A 149 -1.82 -20.57 -7.46
C LYS A 149 -3.03 -19.70 -7.08
N ASN A 150 -2.89 -18.83 -6.09
CA ASN A 150 -3.96 -17.92 -5.66
C ASN A 150 -4.40 -16.98 -6.79
N PHE A 151 -3.45 -16.43 -7.53
CA PHE A 151 -3.72 -15.56 -8.68
C PHE A 151 -4.50 -16.29 -9.79
N GLN A 152 -4.11 -17.52 -10.12
CA GLN A 152 -4.85 -18.34 -11.10
C GLN A 152 -6.24 -18.72 -10.57
N SER A 153 -6.37 -19.11 -9.30
CA SER A 153 -7.68 -19.39 -8.68
C SER A 153 -8.60 -18.17 -8.71
N TRP A 154 -8.07 -16.96 -8.52
CA TRP A 154 -8.85 -15.73 -8.63
C TRP A 154 -9.41 -15.51 -10.03
N ILE A 155 -8.60 -15.67 -11.07
CA ILE A 155 -9.04 -15.56 -12.46
C ILE A 155 -10.11 -16.64 -12.76
N HIS A 156 -9.83 -17.88 -12.39
CA HIS A 156 -10.72 -19.02 -12.66
C HIS A 156 -12.00 -19.04 -11.81
N ALA A 157 -12.10 -18.18 -10.80
CA ALA A 157 -13.36 -17.92 -10.09
C ALA A 157 -14.33 -17.01 -10.90
N GLY A 158 -13.94 -16.60 -12.11
CA GLY A 158 -14.77 -15.81 -13.03
C GLY A 158 -14.43 -14.33 -13.05
N HIS A 159 -13.14 -14.00 -12.93
CA HIS A 159 -12.64 -12.63 -13.00
C HIS A 159 -11.68 -12.45 -14.18
N ASP A 160 -11.95 -11.46 -15.02
CA ASP A 160 -11.01 -11.05 -16.06
C ASP A 160 -9.85 -10.26 -15.44
N ASN A 161 -8.63 -10.50 -15.91
CA ASN A 161 -7.42 -9.86 -15.41
C ASN A 161 -6.50 -9.35 -16.53
N LEU A 162 -6.02 -8.12 -16.36
CA LEU A 162 -4.89 -7.59 -17.13
C LEU A 162 -3.61 -7.67 -16.29
N LEU A 163 -2.77 -8.66 -16.62
CA LEU A 163 -1.46 -8.83 -16.03
C LEU A 163 -0.41 -8.02 -16.80
N SER A 164 0.21 -7.06 -16.13
CA SER A 164 1.35 -6.31 -16.66
C SER A 164 2.65 -6.82 -16.05
N THR A 165 3.43 -7.53 -16.87
CA THR A 165 4.78 -7.98 -16.51
C THR A 165 5.81 -7.00 -17.09
N PRO A 166 6.59 -6.28 -16.26
CA PRO A 166 7.60 -5.37 -16.76
C PRO A 166 8.73 -6.09 -17.50
N ASN A 167 9.41 -5.37 -18.40
CA ASN A 167 10.65 -5.84 -19.01
C ASN A 167 11.68 -6.17 -17.91
N GLY A 168 12.04 -7.45 -17.77
CA GLY A 168 12.90 -7.92 -16.70
C GLY A 168 14.29 -7.30 -16.66
N ARG A 169 14.84 -6.86 -17.80
CA ARG A 169 16.15 -6.17 -17.86
C ARG A 169 16.04 -4.76 -17.25
N VAL A 170 14.99 -4.04 -17.64
CA VAL A 170 14.71 -2.69 -17.10
C VAL A 170 14.39 -2.77 -15.63
N HIS A 171 13.50 -3.68 -15.23
CA HIS A 171 13.08 -3.81 -13.85
C HIS A 171 14.24 -4.20 -12.92
N ARG A 172 15.10 -5.13 -13.34
CA ARG A 172 16.31 -5.51 -12.59
C ARG A 172 17.26 -4.33 -12.41
N LEU A 173 17.48 -3.54 -13.46
CA LEU A 173 18.33 -2.35 -13.39
C LEU A 173 17.75 -1.33 -12.41
N LEU A 174 16.45 -1.01 -12.52
CA LEU A 174 15.79 -0.06 -11.63
C LEU A 174 15.80 -0.52 -10.17
N THR A 175 15.50 -1.80 -9.92
CA THR A 175 15.59 -2.38 -8.57
C THR A 175 17.01 -2.27 -8.00
N ARG A 176 18.04 -2.60 -8.78
CA ARG A 176 19.43 -2.43 -8.34
C ARG A 176 19.75 -0.97 -8.01
N LEU A 177 19.40 -0.04 -8.90
CA LEU A 177 19.63 1.39 -8.65
C LEU A 177 18.88 1.88 -7.41
N ALA A 178 17.66 1.39 -7.16
CA ALA A 178 16.91 1.75 -5.96
C ALA A 178 17.56 1.21 -4.68
N VAL A 179 18.16 0.00 -4.72
CA VAL A 179 18.98 -0.49 -3.60
C VAL A 179 20.22 0.38 -3.42
N ASP A 180 20.99 0.61 -4.48
CA ASP A 180 22.27 1.29 -4.39
C ASP A 180 22.12 2.76 -3.95
N ASN A 181 21.06 3.45 -4.39
CA ASN A 181 20.87 4.88 -4.12
C ASN A 181 19.94 5.20 -2.95
N LEU A 182 18.95 4.34 -2.68
CA LEU A 182 17.90 4.60 -1.69
C LEU A 182 17.85 3.54 -0.58
N PHE A 183 18.61 2.46 -0.72
CA PHE A 183 18.49 1.26 0.10
C PHE A 183 17.06 0.69 0.12
N HIS A 184 16.34 0.83 -1.00
CA HIS A 184 14.94 0.43 -1.14
C HIS A 184 14.74 -0.51 -2.34
N PRO A 185 14.85 -1.83 -2.16
CA PRO A 185 14.74 -2.80 -3.26
C PRO A 185 13.36 -2.88 -3.90
N PHE A 186 12.32 -2.39 -3.23
CA PHE A 186 10.93 -2.54 -3.64
C PHE A 186 10.37 -1.34 -4.40
N GLN A 187 11.12 -0.23 -4.48
CA GLN A 187 10.66 1.04 -5.04
C GLN A 187 10.08 0.87 -6.46
N SER A 188 10.80 0.18 -7.35
CA SER A 188 10.38 -0.04 -8.74
C SER A 188 9.05 -0.79 -8.83
N PHE A 189 8.85 -1.77 -7.95
CA PHE A 189 7.62 -2.55 -7.91
C PHE A 189 6.45 -1.72 -7.36
N MET A 190 6.66 -0.98 -6.27
CA MET A 190 5.64 -0.10 -5.69
C MET A 190 5.13 0.94 -6.69
N LEU A 191 6.03 1.59 -7.43
CA LEU A 191 5.66 2.57 -8.45
C LEU A 191 4.80 1.93 -9.57
N GLY A 192 5.15 0.71 -9.97
CA GLY A 192 4.36 -0.06 -10.93
C GLY A 192 2.95 -0.36 -10.42
N GLN A 193 2.82 -0.84 -9.18
CA GLN A 193 1.52 -1.11 -8.56
C GLN A 193 0.64 0.15 -8.48
N LYS A 194 1.19 1.27 -7.99
CA LYS A 194 0.44 2.52 -7.84
C LYS A 194 0.00 3.12 -9.18
N SER A 195 0.82 2.96 -10.22
CA SER A 195 0.57 3.59 -11.52
C SER A 195 -0.33 2.77 -12.43
N LEU A 196 -0.39 1.45 -12.25
CA LEU A 196 -1.09 0.57 -13.19
C LEU A 196 -2.60 0.81 -13.21
N ALA A 197 -3.26 0.86 -12.05
CA ALA A 197 -4.72 1.04 -12.00
C ALA A 197 -5.18 2.38 -12.59
N PRO A 198 -4.61 3.54 -12.20
CA PRO A 198 -4.94 4.81 -12.85
C PRO A 198 -4.66 4.81 -14.36
N LYS A 199 -3.55 4.18 -14.79
CA LYS A 199 -3.25 4.05 -16.22
C LYS A 199 -4.32 3.23 -16.94
N MET A 200 -4.74 2.10 -16.38
CA MET A 200 -5.79 1.26 -16.98
C MET A 200 -7.16 1.95 -16.95
N ALA A 201 -7.46 2.72 -15.91
CA ALA A 201 -8.67 3.54 -15.82
C ALA A 201 -8.76 4.51 -17.00
N LEU A 202 -7.66 5.21 -17.29
CA LEU A 202 -7.58 6.13 -18.43
C LEU A 202 -7.67 5.41 -19.79
N LEU A 203 -6.95 4.32 -19.96
CA LEU A 203 -6.91 3.57 -21.24
C LEU A 203 -8.24 2.92 -21.58
N HIS A 204 -8.92 2.34 -20.59
CA HIS A 204 -10.21 1.67 -20.76
C HIS A 204 -11.41 2.60 -20.56
N ARG A 205 -11.17 3.86 -20.19
CA ARG A 205 -12.21 4.87 -19.88
C ARG A 205 -13.15 4.41 -18.76
N ILE A 206 -12.58 3.82 -17.70
CA ILE A 206 -13.29 3.35 -16.51
C ILE A 206 -12.92 4.27 -15.34
N PRO A 207 -13.77 5.23 -14.95
CA PRO A 207 -13.39 6.27 -13.99
C PRO A 207 -13.34 5.82 -12.53
N LEU A 208 -13.93 4.67 -12.19
CA LEU A 208 -14.02 4.17 -10.83
C LEU A 208 -12.94 3.10 -10.54
N VAL A 209 -12.14 3.32 -9.50
CA VAL A 209 -11.10 2.39 -9.05
C VAL A 209 -11.32 2.08 -7.56
N PHE A 210 -11.38 0.79 -7.22
CA PHE A 210 -11.48 0.32 -5.84
C PHE A 210 -10.16 -0.24 -5.34
N PHE A 211 -9.54 0.41 -4.35
CA PHE A 211 -8.36 -0.12 -3.65
C PHE A 211 -8.76 -0.97 -2.45
N GLY A 212 -7.90 -1.93 -2.09
CA GLY A 212 -8.24 -2.99 -1.14
C GLY A 212 -8.31 -2.59 0.34
N GLU A 213 -7.54 -1.59 0.79
CA GLU A 213 -7.49 -1.22 2.21
C GLU A 213 -7.33 0.30 2.39
N ASN A 214 -7.86 0.80 3.51
CA ASN A 214 -7.69 2.20 3.93
C ASN A 214 -6.47 2.32 4.83
N GLU A 215 -5.62 3.31 4.58
CA GLU A 215 -4.39 3.57 5.36
C GLU A 215 -4.66 3.85 6.85
N ALA A 216 -5.87 4.30 7.20
CA ALA A 216 -6.34 4.50 8.57
C ALA A 216 -6.29 3.23 9.43
N GLU A 217 -6.47 2.06 8.80
CA GLU A 217 -6.37 0.74 9.46
C GLU A 217 -5.00 0.52 10.12
N TYR A 218 -3.98 1.24 9.66
CA TYR A 218 -2.61 1.13 10.11
C TYR A 218 -2.12 2.34 10.89
N GLY A 219 -3.03 3.21 11.35
CA GLY A 219 -2.69 4.37 12.19
C GLY A 219 -2.12 5.56 11.43
N ASN A 220 -2.41 5.67 10.13
CA ASN A 220 -2.24 6.95 9.44
C ASN A 220 -3.40 7.91 9.83
N PRO A 221 -3.12 9.20 10.09
CA PRO A 221 -4.16 10.16 10.46
C PRO A 221 -5.23 10.28 9.37
N ILE A 222 -6.50 10.35 9.80
CA ILE A 222 -7.65 10.53 8.92
C ILE A 222 -7.91 12.04 8.78
N GLY A 223 -7.04 12.74 8.05
CA GLY A 223 -7.18 14.18 7.79
C GLY A 223 -6.71 15.08 8.93
#